data_AF-A0A9R1PK65-F1
#
_entry.id   AF-A0A9R1PK65-F1
#
_cell.length_a   1.000
_cell.length_b   1.000
_cell.length_c   1.000
_cell.angle_alpha   90.00
_cell.angle_beta   90.00
_cell.angle_gamma   90.00
#
_symmetry.space_group_name_H-M   'P 1'
#
loop_
_entity.id
_entity.type
_entity.pdbx_description
1 polymer ?
#
loop_
_entity_poly.entity_id
_entity_poly.type
_entity_poly.pdbx_seq_one_letter_code
_entity_poly.pdbx_strand_id
1 'polypeptide(L)'
;MREAELHALYLLRSQRSGLLSLFNRTAAPEPTNSSTAAPVSLSDLQAALLSQIKINREIQEALLSTHHSGVGNATEDALDLDLPGPGCRRRELPYNRRTIEWNPKKNRYLFAICLSGQMSNHLICLEKHMFFAALLGRILVVPSQKVDYQYDKVLDINHINDCIGRKVVITYEEFVDKRKKVSIDQFICYVASPPCYMDEEHIKKLKAVGISMGKIEAAWPEDAKLKEPKKRYVADITAKFTTDSEVLAVGELFYADAEEEWIMQPGGPLAHKCKTLIQPSRLIMLTAQRFVQTFLGGNYIALHFRRHGFLKFW
;
A
#
# COMPACT_ATOMS: atom_id res chain seq x y z
N MET A 1 -16.01 -27.36 21.82
CA MET A 1 -14.87 -27.46 20.89
C MET A 1 -15.16 -28.40 19.74
N ARG A 2 -15.30 -29.73 19.98
CA ARG A 2 -15.51 -30.73 18.90
C ARG A 2 -16.76 -30.50 18.03
N GLU A 3 -17.86 -30.04 18.61
CA GLU A 3 -19.11 -29.76 17.86
C GLU A 3 -18.99 -28.50 17.00
N ALA A 4 -18.38 -27.44 17.53
CA ALA A 4 -18.15 -26.19 16.82
C ALA A 4 -17.19 -26.38 15.62
N GLU A 5 -16.16 -27.22 15.80
CA GLU A 5 -15.23 -27.63 14.74
C GLU A 5 -15.93 -28.49 13.67
N LEU A 6 -16.80 -29.43 14.06
CA LEU A 6 -17.59 -30.24 13.12
C LEU A 6 -18.59 -29.39 12.34
N HIS A 7 -19.21 -28.40 12.99
CA HIS A 7 -20.11 -27.45 12.35
C HIS A 7 -19.34 -26.55 11.37
N ALA A 8 -18.19 -26.02 11.76
CA ALA A 8 -17.31 -25.27 10.87
C ALA A 8 -16.85 -26.10 9.66
N LEU A 9 -16.50 -27.38 9.86
CA LEU A 9 -16.16 -28.30 8.78
C LEU A 9 -17.33 -28.57 7.84
N TYR A 10 -18.55 -28.69 8.36
CA TYR A 10 -19.76 -28.81 7.56
C TYR A 10 -19.99 -27.55 6.70
N LEU A 11 -19.90 -26.37 7.30
CA LEU A 11 -20.05 -25.09 6.61
C LEU A 11 -18.97 -24.87 5.55
N LEU A 12 -17.71 -25.25 5.83
CA LEU A 12 -16.62 -25.23 4.84
C LEU A 12 -16.90 -26.14 3.63
N ARG A 13 -17.49 -27.32 3.86
CA ARG A 13 -17.90 -28.22 2.78
C ARG A 13 -19.07 -27.65 1.98
N SER A 14 -20.05 -27.05 2.66
CA SER A 14 -21.17 -26.35 2.02
C SER A 14 -20.68 -25.21 1.13
N GLN A 15 -19.74 -24.40 1.65
CA GLN A 15 -19.13 -23.30 0.92
C GLN A 15 -18.37 -23.79 -0.32
N ARG A 16 -17.54 -24.83 -0.17
CA ARG A 16 -16.83 -25.45 -1.28
C ARG A 16 -17.80 -25.94 -2.35
N SER A 17 -18.90 -26.58 -1.96
CA SER A 17 -19.93 -27.06 -2.89
C SER A 17 -20.60 -25.90 -3.63
N GLY A 18 -20.96 -24.84 -2.92
CA GLY A 18 -21.56 -23.63 -3.50
C GLY A 18 -20.64 -22.94 -4.50
N LEU A 19 -19.35 -22.78 -4.17
CA LEU A 19 -18.33 -22.23 -5.06
C LEU A 19 -18.08 -23.10 -6.30
N LEU A 20 -18.05 -24.43 -6.15
CA LEU A 20 -17.93 -25.36 -7.29
C LEU A 20 -19.16 -25.31 -8.20
N SER A 21 -20.36 -25.22 -7.62
CA SER A 21 -21.60 -25.03 -8.38
C SER A 21 -21.57 -23.73 -9.18
N LEU A 22 -21.12 -22.63 -8.56
CA LEU A 22 -20.92 -21.35 -9.24
C LEU A 22 -19.92 -21.45 -10.38
N PHE A 23 -18.77 -22.06 -10.13
CA PHE A 23 -17.72 -22.26 -11.13
C PHE A 23 -18.23 -23.04 -12.33
N ASN A 24 -18.94 -24.15 -12.11
CA ASN A 24 -19.53 -24.98 -13.18
C ASN A 24 -20.58 -24.22 -13.99
N ARG A 25 -21.40 -23.39 -13.33
CA ARG A 25 -22.39 -22.56 -14.02
C ARG A 25 -21.74 -21.46 -14.88
N THR A 26 -20.58 -20.94 -14.47
CA THR A 26 -19.81 -19.97 -15.26
C THR A 26 -18.93 -20.60 -16.36
N ALA A 27 -18.62 -21.90 -16.25
CA ALA A 27 -17.80 -22.63 -17.22
C ALA A 27 -18.60 -23.31 -18.35
N ALA A 28 -19.94 -23.22 -18.30
CA ALA A 28 -20.80 -23.79 -19.33
C ALA A 28 -20.62 -23.03 -20.67
N PRO A 29 -20.40 -23.73 -21.80
CA PRO A 29 -20.28 -23.10 -23.11
C PRO A 29 -21.59 -22.45 -23.54
N GLU A 30 -21.52 -21.43 -24.42
CA GLU A 30 -22.70 -20.76 -24.95
C GLU A 30 -23.69 -21.76 -25.58
N PRO A 31 -25.01 -21.52 -25.43
CA PRO A 31 -26.02 -22.49 -25.81
C PRO A 31 -26.10 -22.61 -27.34
N THR A 32 -25.55 -23.70 -27.90
CA THR A 32 -25.91 -24.13 -29.25
C THR A 32 -27.30 -24.75 -29.22
N ASN A 33 -28.28 -23.96 -29.65
CA ASN A 33 -29.65 -24.29 -30.01
C ASN A 33 -30.53 -25.05 -28.99
N SER A 34 -31.63 -24.37 -28.65
CA SER A 34 -32.88 -24.89 -28.09
C SER A 34 -32.78 -25.72 -26.81
N SER A 35 -33.11 -25.05 -25.72
CA SER A 35 -33.52 -25.54 -24.39
C SER A 35 -32.44 -25.82 -23.34
N THR A 36 -32.59 -25.09 -22.22
CA THR A 36 -32.02 -25.25 -20.87
C THR A 36 -30.56 -24.87 -20.60
N ALA A 37 -30.27 -23.57 -20.52
CA ALA A 37 -29.83 -22.87 -19.30
C ALA A 37 -29.52 -21.40 -19.67
N ALA A 38 -30.17 -20.43 -19.01
CA ALA A 38 -29.85 -19.03 -19.23
C ALA A 38 -28.40 -18.74 -18.78
N PRO A 39 -27.65 -17.90 -19.51
CA PRO A 39 -26.33 -17.47 -19.06
C PRO A 39 -26.46 -16.87 -17.65
N VAL A 40 -25.57 -17.25 -16.74
CA VAL A 40 -25.61 -16.77 -15.35
C VAL A 40 -25.56 -15.24 -15.37
N SER A 41 -26.61 -14.60 -14.87
CA SER A 41 -26.64 -13.15 -14.79
C SER A 41 -25.61 -12.66 -13.76
N LEU A 42 -25.08 -11.45 -13.96
CA LEU A 42 -24.17 -10.83 -12.99
C LEU A 42 -24.82 -10.74 -11.59
N SER A 43 -26.14 -10.50 -11.53
CA SER A 43 -26.92 -10.50 -10.30
C SER A 43 -26.94 -11.86 -9.60
N ASP A 44 -27.06 -12.96 -10.37
CA ASP A 44 -27.03 -14.31 -9.80
C ASP A 44 -25.65 -14.64 -9.23
N LEU A 45 -24.59 -14.23 -9.93
CA LEU A 45 -23.22 -14.39 -9.47
C LEU A 45 -22.99 -13.58 -8.19
N GLN A 46 -23.48 -12.34 -8.14
CA GLN A 46 -23.37 -11.47 -6.98
C GLN A 46 -24.13 -12.07 -5.78
N ALA A 47 -25.39 -12.48 -5.95
CA ALA A 47 -26.19 -13.09 -4.89
C ALA A 47 -25.54 -14.37 -4.35
N ALA A 48 -24.99 -15.19 -5.24
CA ALA A 48 -24.34 -16.42 -4.84
C ALA A 48 -23.00 -16.16 -4.13
N LEU A 49 -22.22 -15.16 -4.57
CA LEU A 49 -21.01 -14.73 -3.85
C LEU A 49 -21.35 -14.21 -2.44
N LEU A 50 -22.43 -13.44 -2.30
CA LEU A 50 -22.93 -12.98 -1.00
C LEU A 50 -23.29 -14.13 -0.07
N SER A 51 -23.93 -15.16 -0.60
CA SER A 51 -24.21 -16.39 0.16
C SER A 51 -22.91 -17.06 0.65
N GLN A 52 -21.86 -17.10 -0.18
CA GLN A 52 -20.56 -17.67 0.24
C GLN A 52 -19.86 -16.83 1.31
N ILE A 53 -19.98 -15.50 1.23
CA ILE A 53 -19.48 -14.56 2.25
C ILE A 53 -20.22 -14.77 3.57
N LYS A 54 -21.55 -14.97 3.53
CA LYS A 54 -22.34 -15.28 4.72
C LYS A 54 -21.88 -16.59 5.39
N ILE A 55 -21.63 -17.64 4.61
CA ILE A 55 -21.11 -18.91 5.13
C ILE A 55 -19.73 -18.73 5.79
N ASN A 56 -18.85 -17.84 5.28
CA ASN A 56 -17.58 -17.52 5.95
C ASN A 56 -17.79 -16.97 7.36
N ARG A 57 -18.80 -16.11 7.56
CA ARG A 57 -19.14 -15.57 8.88
C ARG A 57 -19.65 -16.67 9.81
N GLU A 58 -20.54 -17.54 9.33
CA GLU A 58 -21.04 -18.67 10.13
C GLU A 58 -19.90 -19.62 10.56
N ILE A 59 -18.89 -19.83 9.69
CA ILE A 59 -17.67 -20.58 10.04
C ILE A 59 -16.87 -19.85 11.13
N GLN A 60 -16.69 -18.54 10.99
CA GLN A 60 -15.97 -17.74 11.98
C GLN A 60 -16.68 -17.75 13.34
N GLU A 61 -18.00 -17.53 13.37
CA GLU A 61 -18.82 -17.58 14.58
C GLU A 61 -18.76 -18.96 15.22
N ALA A 62 -18.87 -20.04 14.43
CA ALA A 62 -18.72 -21.41 14.95
C ALA A 62 -17.35 -21.62 15.61
N LEU A 63 -16.26 -21.21 14.97
CA LEU A 63 -14.90 -21.39 15.50
C LEU A 63 -14.56 -20.45 16.68
N LEU A 64 -15.14 -19.25 16.71
CA LEU A 64 -14.89 -18.25 17.75
C LEU A 64 -15.84 -18.36 18.94
N SER A 65 -16.99 -19.03 18.79
CA SER A 65 -17.96 -19.27 19.88
C SER A 65 -17.34 -19.97 21.10
N THR A 66 -16.31 -20.79 20.89
CA THR A 66 -15.57 -21.46 21.97
C THR A 66 -14.58 -20.58 22.72
N HIS A 67 -14.36 -19.34 22.26
CA HIS A 67 -13.47 -18.35 22.88
C HIS A 67 -14.21 -17.21 23.60
N HIS A 68 -15.55 -17.15 23.51
CA HIS A 68 -16.36 -16.15 24.20
C HIS A 68 -16.70 -16.55 25.64
N SER A 69 -15.69 -16.57 26.51
CA SER A 69 -15.90 -16.43 27.96
C SER A 69 -15.84 -14.94 28.32
N GLY A 70 -16.85 -14.18 27.92
CA GLY A 70 -16.92 -12.75 28.22
C GLY A 70 -18.21 -12.13 27.71
N VAL A 71 -19.05 -11.69 28.64
CA VAL A 71 -20.34 -11.03 28.38
C VAL A 71 -20.10 -9.73 27.62
N GLY A 72 -20.42 -9.72 26.33
CA GLY A 72 -20.61 -8.53 25.53
C GLY A 72 -21.81 -8.78 24.63
N ASN A 73 -22.89 -8.02 24.83
CA ASN A 73 -24.08 -8.06 23.98
C ASN A 73 -23.67 -7.72 22.54
N ALA A 74 -23.46 -8.76 21.73
CA ALA A 74 -23.46 -8.64 20.28
C ALA A 74 -24.90 -8.29 19.89
N THR A 75 -25.16 -6.99 19.83
CA THR A 75 -26.33 -6.45 19.13
C THR A 75 -26.28 -6.96 17.70
N GLU A 76 -27.46 -7.24 17.15
CA GLU A 76 -27.64 -7.61 15.75
C GLU A 76 -27.09 -6.49 14.86
N ASP A 77 -25.79 -6.54 14.57
CA ASP A 77 -25.21 -5.79 13.46
C ASP A 77 -25.79 -6.42 12.19
N ALA A 78 -26.90 -5.81 11.77
CA ALA A 78 -27.37 -5.81 10.40
C ALA A 78 -26.16 -5.78 9.48
N LEU A 79 -26.21 -6.58 8.41
CA LEU A 79 -25.15 -6.70 7.42
C LEU A 79 -24.75 -5.33 6.88
N ASP A 80 -23.83 -4.64 7.55
CA ASP A 80 -23.00 -3.60 6.97
C ASP A 80 -21.89 -4.30 6.19
N LEU A 81 -22.32 -5.22 5.32
CA LEU A 81 -21.61 -5.45 4.09
C LEU A 81 -21.81 -4.15 3.34
N ASP A 82 -20.89 -3.21 3.57
CA ASP A 82 -20.64 -2.02 2.77
C ASP A 82 -20.12 -2.50 1.39
N LEU A 83 -20.87 -3.41 0.77
CA LEU A 83 -20.78 -3.74 -0.62
C LEU A 83 -21.11 -2.44 -1.31
N PRO A 84 -20.18 -1.91 -2.11
CA PRO A 84 -20.50 -0.77 -2.93
C PRO A 84 -21.78 -1.14 -3.69
N GLY A 85 -22.71 -0.19 -3.77
CA GLY A 85 -23.88 -0.28 -4.63
C GLY A 85 -23.51 -0.72 -6.06
N PRO A 86 -24.49 -0.85 -6.95
CA PRO A 86 -24.47 -1.77 -8.10
C PRO A 86 -23.09 -1.90 -8.79
N GLY A 87 -22.34 -2.94 -8.42
CA GLY A 87 -21.11 -3.39 -9.09
C GLY A 87 -19.80 -2.70 -8.69
N CYS A 88 -18.69 -3.40 -8.89
CA CYS A 88 -17.34 -2.81 -8.85
C CYS A 88 -17.20 -1.79 -9.99
N ARG A 89 -17.39 -0.51 -9.70
CA ARG A 89 -17.18 0.56 -10.68
C ARG A 89 -15.71 0.96 -10.71
N ARG A 90 -15.17 1.20 -11.92
CA ARG A 90 -13.86 1.85 -12.07
C ARG A 90 -13.92 3.21 -11.36
N ARG A 91 -13.11 3.39 -10.31
CA ARG A 91 -13.00 4.66 -9.60
C ARG A 91 -12.40 5.70 -10.54
N GLU A 92 -13.16 6.71 -10.90
CA GLU A 92 -12.69 7.86 -11.67
C GLU A 92 -11.94 8.84 -10.76
N LEU A 93 -11.00 9.60 -11.33
CA LEU A 93 -10.26 10.61 -10.58
C LEU A 93 -11.20 11.79 -10.27
N PRO A 94 -11.25 12.27 -9.02
CA PRO A 94 -12.02 13.46 -8.68
C PRO A 94 -11.57 14.66 -9.50
N TYR A 95 -12.50 15.46 -10.00
CA TYR A 95 -12.19 16.66 -10.79
C TYR A 95 -11.47 17.74 -9.95
N ASN A 96 -11.85 17.87 -8.67
CA ASN A 96 -11.30 18.84 -7.73
C ASN A 96 -10.25 18.22 -6.80
N ARG A 97 -9.24 17.57 -7.36
CA ARG A 97 -8.11 17.04 -6.59
C ARG A 97 -7.28 18.19 -6.01
N ARG A 98 -7.07 18.17 -4.70
CA ARG A 98 -6.07 19.03 -4.04
C ARG A 98 -4.69 18.50 -4.45
N THR A 99 -3.86 19.28 -5.14
CA THR A 99 -2.53 18.81 -5.56
C THR A 99 -1.44 19.83 -5.26
N ILE A 100 -0.20 19.35 -5.13
CA ILE A 100 1.01 20.18 -5.03
C ILE A 100 1.89 19.96 -6.26
N GLU A 101 2.50 21.04 -6.74
CA GLU A 101 3.56 20.94 -7.74
C GLU A 101 4.86 20.48 -7.09
N TRP A 102 5.52 19.49 -7.70
CA TRP A 102 6.83 19.06 -7.25
C TRP A 102 7.92 19.82 -8.01
N ASN A 103 8.38 20.92 -7.42
CA ASN A 103 9.43 21.75 -7.99
C ASN A 103 10.70 21.73 -7.10
N PRO A 104 11.60 20.76 -7.30
CA PRO A 104 12.77 20.63 -6.44
C PRO A 104 13.80 21.73 -6.68
N LYS A 105 14.38 22.23 -5.58
CA LYS A 105 15.53 23.12 -5.59
C LYS A 105 16.77 22.37 -6.09
N LYS A 106 17.66 23.07 -6.81
CA LYS A 106 18.90 22.50 -7.34
C LYS A 106 19.75 21.96 -6.18
N ASN A 107 20.26 20.74 -6.35
CA ASN A 107 21.13 20.04 -5.40
C ASN A 107 20.52 19.94 -3.98
N ARG A 108 19.19 19.86 -3.84
CA ARG A 108 18.54 19.58 -2.56
C ARG A 108 17.89 18.21 -2.64
N TYR A 109 18.27 17.33 -1.74
CA TYR A 109 17.87 15.92 -1.75
C TYR A 109 17.12 15.55 -0.47
N LEU A 110 16.12 14.69 -0.63
CA LEU A 110 15.48 13.96 0.45
C LEU A 110 15.82 12.47 0.25
N PHE A 111 16.57 11.89 1.18
CA PHE A 111 16.90 10.48 1.19
C PHE A 111 15.79 9.70 1.90
N ALA A 112 15.14 8.77 1.20
CA ALA A 112 14.06 7.98 1.78
C ALA A 112 14.58 6.88 2.70
N ILE A 113 13.94 6.72 3.86
CA ILE A 113 14.18 5.62 4.80
C ILE A 113 12.83 4.95 5.09
N CYS A 114 12.67 3.71 4.62
CA CYS A 114 11.50 2.86 4.86
C CYS A 114 12.00 1.53 5.40
N LEU A 115 11.58 1.14 6.61
CA LEU A 115 12.15 0.04 7.37
C LEU A 115 11.10 -0.99 7.79
N SER A 116 9.84 -0.57 7.89
CA SER A 116 8.80 -1.33 8.57
C SER A 116 7.91 -2.10 7.60
N GLY A 117 7.79 -3.40 7.85
CA GLY A 117 6.78 -4.25 7.22
C GLY A 117 7.21 -4.88 5.90
N GLN A 118 6.27 -5.04 4.99
CA GLN A 118 6.48 -5.67 3.67
C GLN A 118 6.35 -4.63 2.55
N MET A 119 6.46 -5.05 1.30
CA MET A 119 6.42 -4.18 0.12
C MET A 119 5.31 -3.11 0.17
N SER A 120 4.06 -3.46 0.52
CA SER A 120 2.98 -2.47 0.59
C SER A 120 3.26 -1.35 1.59
N ASN A 121 3.84 -1.67 2.75
CA ASN A 121 4.19 -0.67 3.77
C ASN A 121 5.31 0.25 3.26
N HIS A 122 6.30 -0.31 2.58
CA HIS A 122 7.40 0.44 1.97
C HIS A 122 6.91 1.35 0.85
N LEU A 123 5.94 0.90 0.03
CA LEU A 123 5.33 1.75 -1.00
C LEU A 123 4.54 2.91 -0.39
N ILE A 124 3.76 2.68 0.68
CA ILE A 124 3.06 3.75 1.41
C ILE A 124 4.08 4.72 2.03
N CYS A 125 5.14 4.20 2.64
CA CYS A 125 6.23 5.02 3.17
C CYS A 125 6.88 5.86 2.06
N LEU A 126 7.13 5.29 0.88
CA LEU A 126 7.72 5.99 -0.26
C LEU A 126 6.77 7.07 -0.81
N GLU A 127 5.47 6.80 -0.89
CA GLU A 127 4.46 7.80 -1.29
C GLU A 127 4.45 9.00 -0.34
N LYS A 128 4.54 8.76 0.97
CA LYS A 128 4.69 9.83 1.97
C LYS A 128 5.99 10.60 1.81
N HIS A 129 7.10 9.91 1.50
CA HIS A 129 8.37 10.57 1.18
C HIS A 129 8.29 11.42 -0.11
N MET A 130 7.57 10.96 -1.14
CA MET A 130 7.33 11.76 -2.35
C MET A 130 6.55 13.03 -2.02
N PHE A 131 5.53 12.94 -1.17
CA PHE A 131 4.79 14.11 -0.69
C PHE A 131 5.69 15.08 0.09
N PHE A 132 6.49 14.58 1.03
CA PHE A 132 7.44 15.41 1.81
C PHE A 132 8.49 16.06 0.90
N ALA A 133 9.03 15.31 -0.06
CA ALA A 133 10.00 15.84 -1.02
C ALA A 133 9.40 16.97 -1.87
N ALA A 134 8.14 16.82 -2.29
CA ALA A 134 7.43 17.87 -3.04
C ALA A 134 7.19 19.11 -2.18
N LEU A 135 6.70 18.95 -0.95
CA LEU A 135 6.48 20.07 -0.01
C LEU A 135 7.78 20.84 0.29
N LEU A 136 8.89 20.12 0.49
CA LEU A 136 10.17 20.72 0.86
C LEU A 136 10.99 21.19 -0.35
N GLY A 137 10.50 20.96 -1.57
CA GLY A 137 11.21 21.27 -2.81
C GLY A 137 12.53 20.52 -2.91
N ARG A 138 12.52 19.20 -2.70
CA ARG A 138 13.70 18.32 -2.75
C ARG A 138 13.54 17.22 -3.80
N ILE A 139 14.65 16.79 -4.40
CA ILE A 139 14.71 15.58 -5.21
C ILE A 139 14.68 14.38 -4.27
N LEU A 140 13.77 13.44 -4.49
CA LEU A 140 13.72 12.21 -3.72
C LEU A 140 14.79 11.23 -4.21
N VAL A 141 15.59 10.71 -3.29
CA VAL A 141 16.56 9.64 -3.55
C VAL A 141 15.97 8.33 -3.01
N VAL A 142 15.73 7.38 -3.90
CA VAL A 142 15.35 6.02 -3.49
C VAL A 142 16.60 5.26 -3.03
N PRO A 143 16.52 4.50 -1.92
CA PRO A 143 17.66 3.79 -1.38
C PRO A 143 18.13 2.66 -2.30
N SER A 144 19.39 2.25 -2.14
CA SER A 144 19.95 1.11 -2.88
C SER A 144 19.30 -0.21 -2.43
N GLN A 145 19.26 -1.19 -3.33
CA GLN A 145 18.85 -2.58 -3.05
C GLN A 145 19.65 -3.27 -1.92
N LYS A 146 20.80 -2.71 -1.54
CA LYS A 146 21.62 -3.21 -0.41
C LYS A 146 21.10 -2.74 0.95
N VAL A 147 20.27 -1.70 0.96
CA VAL A 147 19.71 -1.07 2.15
C VAL A 147 18.25 -1.43 2.30
N ASP A 148 17.50 -1.39 1.21
CA ASP A 148 16.06 -1.64 1.15
C ASP A 148 15.70 -2.43 -0.13
N TYR A 149 14.42 -2.52 -0.49
CA TYR A 149 13.94 -3.15 -1.71
C TYR A 149 14.57 -2.57 -2.97
N GLN A 150 14.60 -3.42 -4.00
CA GLN A 150 15.03 -3.02 -5.33
C GLN A 150 13.92 -2.26 -6.07
N TYR A 151 13.72 -1.00 -5.70
CA TYR A 151 12.64 -0.15 -6.23
C TYR A 151 12.71 0.03 -7.75
N ASP A 152 13.88 0.08 -8.36
CA ASP A 152 14.10 0.17 -9.81
C ASP A 152 13.56 -1.03 -10.60
N LYS A 153 13.48 -2.22 -9.97
CA LYS A 153 12.85 -3.40 -10.59
C LYS A 153 11.34 -3.42 -10.42
N VAL A 154 10.82 -2.78 -9.37
CA VAL A 154 9.40 -2.82 -9.02
C VAL A 154 8.64 -1.64 -9.62
N LEU A 155 9.23 -0.45 -9.61
CA LEU A 155 8.62 0.81 -10.00
C LEU A 155 9.28 1.39 -11.25
N ASP A 156 8.48 2.02 -12.09
CA ASP A 156 8.98 2.79 -13.24
C ASP A 156 9.34 4.22 -12.82
N ILE A 157 10.56 4.42 -12.32
CA ILE A 157 11.07 5.73 -11.86
C ILE A 157 11.12 6.75 -13.02
N ASN A 158 11.41 6.30 -14.23
CA ASN A 158 11.42 7.17 -15.40
C ASN A 158 10.02 7.69 -15.72
N HIS A 159 9.02 6.81 -15.68
CA HIS A 159 7.63 7.22 -15.83
C HIS A 159 7.20 8.25 -14.77
N ILE A 160 7.59 8.10 -13.51
CA ILE A 160 7.32 9.12 -12.47
C ILE A 160 7.87 10.48 -12.90
N ASN A 161 9.14 10.55 -13.30
CA ASN A 161 9.77 11.79 -13.74
C ASN A 161 9.10 12.38 -15.00
N ASP A 162 8.77 11.53 -15.98
CA ASP A 162 8.11 11.95 -17.22
C ASP A 162 6.70 12.50 -16.96
N CYS A 163 5.97 11.89 -16.03
CA CYS A 163 4.62 12.31 -15.62
C CYS A 163 4.61 13.66 -14.90
N ILE A 164 5.62 13.92 -14.08
CA ILE A 164 5.82 15.23 -13.44
C ILE A 164 6.41 16.24 -14.44
N GLY A 165 7.12 15.76 -15.46
CA GLY A 165 7.74 16.58 -16.50
C GLY A 165 9.11 17.13 -16.11
N ARG A 166 9.72 16.64 -15.03
CA ARG A 166 11.08 16.99 -14.60
C ARG A 166 11.66 15.90 -13.70
N LYS A 167 12.97 15.96 -13.46
CA LYS A 167 13.67 14.99 -12.63
C LYS A 167 13.45 15.26 -11.15
N VAL A 168 12.53 14.52 -10.53
CA VAL A 168 12.11 14.64 -9.14
C VAL A 168 12.47 13.43 -8.28
N VAL A 169 12.61 12.25 -8.88
CA VAL A 169 13.04 11.02 -8.22
C VAL A 169 14.30 10.49 -8.92
N ILE A 170 15.30 10.10 -8.14
CA ILE A 170 16.53 9.49 -8.64
C ILE A 170 16.90 8.24 -7.84
N THR A 171 17.65 7.33 -8.46
CA THR A 171 18.21 6.16 -7.77
C THR A 171 19.39 6.55 -6.89
N TYR A 172 19.73 5.68 -5.95
CA TYR A 172 20.93 5.82 -5.15
C TYR A 172 22.19 5.91 -6.02
N GLU A 173 22.30 5.05 -7.02
CA GLU A 173 23.45 4.98 -7.92
C GLU A 173 23.63 6.31 -8.67
N GLU A 174 22.55 6.90 -9.19
CA GLU A 174 22.63 8.22 -9.83
C GLU A 174 23.00 9.34 -8.83
N PHE A 175 22.52 9.23 -7.59
CA PHE A 175 22.83 10.17 -6.53
C PHE A 175 24.33 10.15 -6.17
N VAL A 176 24.95 8.97 -6.13
CA VAL A 176 26.39 8.82 -5.89
C VAL A 176 27.20 9.29 -7.09
N ASP A 177 26.79 8.98 -8.33
CA ASP A 177 27.50 9.44 -9.53
C ASP A 177 27.59 10.97 -9.60
N LYS A 178 26.59 11.67 -9.05
CA LYS A 178 26.54 13.13 -8.95
C LYS A 178 27.36 13.69 -7.79
N ARG A 179 27.82 12.88 -6.83
CA ARG A 179 28.46 13.36 -5.58
C ARG A 179 29.68 12.53 -5.21
N LYS A 180 30.84 13.20 -5.07
CA LYS A 180 32.10 12.57 -4.65
C LYS A 180 32.05 11.96 -3.23
N LYS A 181 31.23 12.52 -2.34
CA LYS A 181 31.02 12.01 -0.97
C LYS A 181 29.53 12.03 -0.65
N VAL A 182 29.03 10.93 -0.12
CA VAL A 182 27.62 10.77 0.22
C VAL A 182 27.45 10.88 1.73
N SER A 183 27.14 12.09 2.20
CA SER A 183 26.72 12.35 3.58
C SER A 183 25.24 12.68 3.65
N ILE A 184 24.56 12.11 4.64
CA ILE A 184 23.29 12.63 5.15
C ILE A 184 23.65 13.72 6.15
N ASP A 185 23.38 14.97 5.76
CA ASP A 185 23.75 16.15 6.56
C ASP A 185 22.85 16.28 7.80
N GLN A 186 21.57 15.95 7.63
CA GLN A 186 20.60 15.95 8.72
C GLN A 186 19.70 14.73 8.62
N PHE A 187 19.56 13.99 9.72
CA PHE A 187 18.64 12.86 9.84
C PHE A 187 17.60 13.20 10.89
N ILE A 188 16.35 13.39 10.46
CA ILE A 188 15.23 13.70 11.35
C ILE A 188 14.25 12.53 11.35
N CYS A 189 13.96 12.00 12.52
CA CYS A 189 12.93 11.00 12.70
C CYS A 189 11.55 11.61 12.81
N TYR A 190 10.61 11.12 12.03
CA TYR A 190 9.21 11.49 12.21
C TYR A 190 8.59 10.76 13.41
N VAL A 191 8.65 9.42 13.42
CA VAL A 191 8.08 8.57 14.48
C VAL A 191 9.19 7.99 15.36
N ALA A 192 8.84 7.76 16.64
CA ALA A 192 9.67 7.14 17.66
C ALA A 192 10.90 7.94 18.08
N SER A 193 11.44 7.64 19.27
CA SER A 193 12.72 8.20 19.68
C SER A 193 13.84 7.70 18.76
N PRO A 194 14.86 8.53 18.48
CA PRO A 194 16.10 8.10 17.87
C PRO A 194 16.60 6.79 18.48
N PRO A 195 16.93 5.77 17.65
CA PRO A 195 17.20 5.85 16.21
C PRO A 195 16.00 5.53 15.29
N CYS A 196 14.76 5.52 15.78
CA CYS A 196 13.55 5.50 14.92
C CYS A 196 13.46 4.28 14.02
N TYR A 197 13.62 3.13 14.66
CA TYR A 197 13.70 1.80 14.05
C TYR A 197 14.95 1.56 13.20
N MET A 198 15.88 2.53 13.07
CA MET A 198 17.23 2.28 12.54
C MET A 198 18.06 1.52 13.57
N ASP A 199 17.90 0.21 13.63
CA ASP A 199 18.77 -0.66 14.42
C ASP A 199 20.22 -0.68 13.87
N GLU A 200 21.10 -1.36 14.59
CA GLU A 200 22.51 -1.48 14.19
C GLU A 200 22.70 -2.11 12.81
N GLU A 201 21.81 -3.01 12.38
CA GLU A 201 21.89 -3.67 11.09
C GLU A 201 21.60 -2.69 9.95
N HIS A 202 20.52 -1.91 10.06
CA HIS A 202 20.18 -0.88 9.08
C HIS A 202 21.26 0.19 9.00
N ILE A 203 21.82 0.61 10.13
CA ILE A 203 22.94 1.56 10.18
C ILE A 203 24.19 0.96 9.49
N LYS A 204 24.49 -0.33 9.72
CA LYS A 204 25.60 -1.02 9.05
C LYS A 204 25.39 -1.10 7.54
N LYS A 205 24.17 -1.39 7.07
CA LYS A 205 23.83 -1.41 5.63
C LYS A 205 24.05 -0.05 4.96
N LEU A 206 23.60 1.04 5.59
CA LEU A 206 23.83 2.40 5.07
C LEU A 206 25.32 2.74 5.00
N LYS A 207 26.09 2.42 6.05
CA LYS A 207 27.55 2.62 6.05
C LYS A 207 28.24 1.77 4.98
N ALA A 208 27.79 0.54 4.76
CA ALA A 208 28.35 -0.38 3.78
C ALA A 208 28.17 0.08 2.32
N VAL A 209 27.13 0.88 2.04
CA VAL A 209 26.98 1.54 0.73
C VAL A 209 27.77 2.85 0.62
N GLY A 210 28.45 3.29 1.69
CA GLY A 210 29.28 4.49 1.68
C GLY A 210 28.56 5.76 2.14
N ILE A 211 27.38 5.63 2.76
CA ILE A 211 26.67 6.76 3.36
C ILE A 211 27.22 7.01 4.77
N SER A 212 27.80 8.19 4.97
CA SER A 212 28.03 8.72 6.33
C SER A 212 26.79 9.46 6.82
N MET A 213 26.46 9.35 8.10
CA MET A 213 25.30 10.01 8.70
C MET A 213 25.72 10.89 9.86
N GLY A 214 25.11 12.08 9.94
CA GLY A 214 25.17 12.92 11.13
C GLY A 214 24.38 12.34 12.31
N LYS A 215 24.13 13.18 13.31
CA LYS A 215 23.29 12.82 14.46
C LYS A 215 21.85 12.61 14.02
N ILE A 216 21.22 11.56 14.57
CA ILE A 216 19.79 11.30 14.39
C ILE A 216 19.02 12.10 15.44
N GLU A 217 18.09 12.92 14.98
CA GLU A 217 17.29 13.82 15.81
C GLU A 217 15.80 13.47 15.72
N ALA A 218 15.07 13.67 16.81
CA ALA A 218 13.61 13.55 16.78
C ALA A 218 12.98 14.80 16.17
N ALA A 219 11.96 14.62 15.32
CA ALA A 219 11.11 15.73 14.87
C ALA A 219 10.42 16.37 16.08
N TRP A 220 9.83 15.56 16.93
CA TRP A 220 9.12 15.97 18.13
C TRP A 220 9.52 15.05 19.30
N PRO A 221 10.55 15.41 20.10
CA PRO A 221 10.99 14.61 21.24
C PRO A 221 9.88 14.28 22.24
N GLU A 222 8.88 15.16 22.36
CA GLU A 222 7.69 14.99 23.18
C GLU A 222 6.80 13.82 22.73
N ASP A 223 6.83 13.47 21.44
CA ASP A 223 5.99 12.41 20.87
C ASP A 223 6.60 11.01 21.08
N ALA A 224 7.87 10.92 21.48
CA ALA A 224 8.57 9.65 21.64
C ALA A 224 7.94 8.68 22.66
N LYS A 225 7.10 9.20 23.56
CA LYS A 225 6.39 8.41 24.59
C LYS A 225 4.93 8.10 24.23
N LEU A 226 4.43 8.66 23.13
CA LEU A 226 3.05 8.46 22.71
C LEU A 226 2.92 7.08 22.05
N LYS A 227 1.81 6.38 22.35
CA LYS A 227 1.48 5.12 21.68
C LYS A 227 1.12 5.34 20.22
N GLU A 228 0.55 6.50 19.90
CA GLU A 228 0.15 6.90 18.56
C GLU A 228 0.76 8.27 18.22
N PRO A 229 1.31 8.44 17.01
CA PRO A 229 1.84 9.73 16.58
C PRO A 229 0.71 10.75 16.46
N LYS A 230 0.97 12.00 16.85
CA LYS A 230 0.00 13.08 16.64
C LYS A 230 -0.17 13.36 15.16
N LYS A 231 -1.41 13.63 14.74
CA LYS A 231 -1.71 14.18 13.42
C LYS A 231 -0.96 15.48 13.19
N ARG A 232 -0.19 15.53 12.09
CA ARG A 232 0.53 16.73 11.64
C ARG A 232 -0.02 17.23 10.32
N TYR A 233 -0.05 18.54 10.17
CA TYR A 233 -0.47 19.20 8.95
C TYR A 233 0.74 19.74 8.18
N VAL A 234 0.51 20.18 6.93
CA VAL A 234 1.58 20.73 6.10
C VAL A 234 2.36 21.86 6.78
N ALA A 235 1.71 22.69 7.58
CA ALA A 235 2.38 23.76 8.32
C ALA A 235 3.40 23.21 9.32
N ASP A 236 3.05 22.16 10.08
CA ASP A 236 3.95 21.52 11.05
C ASP A 236 5.13 20.84 10.35
N ILE A 237 4.86 20.13 9.26
CA ILE A 237 5.87 19.43 8.46
C ILE A 237 6.83 20.45 7.85
N THR A 238 6.31 21.50 7.22
CA THR A 238 7.13 22.53 6.59
C THR A 238 7.98 23.25 7.63
N ALA A 239 7.40 23.62 8.77
CA ALA A 239 8.14 24.28 9.85
C ALA A 239 9.28 23.40 10.41
N LYS A 240 9.06 22.08 10.53
CA LYS A 240 10.04 21.18 11.15
C LYS A 240 11.13 20.71 10.19
N PHE A 241 10.79 20.43 8.94
CA PHE A 241 11.69 19.76 7.99
C PHE A 241 12.29 20.71 6.94
N THR A 242 11.90 21.99 6.93
CA THR A 242 12.58 22.99 6.10
C THR A 242 13.99 23.23 6.63
N THR A 243 14.98 23.00 5.79
CA THR A 243 16.40 23.12 6.12
C THR A 243 17.21 23.46 4.88
N ASP A 244 18.34 24.13 5.08
CA ASP A 244 19.34 24.42 4.05
C ASP A 244 20.40 23.31 3.91
N SER A 245 20.21 22.18 4.59
CA SER A 245 21.01 20.97 4.37
C SER A 245 20.88 20.46 2.94
N GLU A 246 21.99 20.03 2.32
CA GLU A 246 21.97 19.49 0.97
C GLU A 246 21.20 18.17 0.93
N VAL A 247 21.50 17.28 1.88
CA VAL A 247 20.86 15.98 2.03
C VAL A 247 20.15 15.91 3.37
N LEU A 248 18.82 15.89 3.30
CA LEU A 248 17.96 15.57 4.43
C LEU A 248 17.57 14.10 4.33
N ALA A 249 17.65 13.35 5.42
CA ALA A 249 16.95 12.07 5.56
C ALA A 249 15.82 12.24 6.54
N VAL A 250 14.65 11.72 6.18
CA VAL A 250 13.53 11.58 7.10
C VAL A 250 13.41 10.09 7.42
N GLY A 251 13.31 9.76 8.70
CA GLY A 251 13.14 8.37 9.15
C GLY A 251 11.79 7.79 8.72
N GLU A 252 11.48 6.60 9.21
CA GLU A 252 10.26 5.86 8.88
C GLU A 252 9.00 6.74 8.82
N LEU A 253 8.31 6.73 7.67
CA LEU A 253 7.08 7.49 7.43
C LEU A 253 5.83 6.61 7.30
N PHE A 254 5.96 5.28 7.24
CA PHE A 254 4.80 4.38 7.17
C PHE A 254 3.76 4.71 8.25
N TYR A 255 4.21 4.85 9.50
CA TYR A 255 3.37 5.20 10.65
C TYR A 255 3.08 6.70 10.80
N ALA A 256 3.59 7.56 9.93
CA ALA A 256 3.38 9.00 10.05
C ALA A 256 1.90 9.37 9.84
N ASP A 257 1.25 9.92 10.86
CA ASP A 257 -0.07 10.56 10.73
C ASP A 257 0.13 11.99 10.22
N ALA A 258 0.18 12.12 8.89
CA ALA A 258 0.48 13.38 8.21
C ALA A 258 -0.42 13.54 6.98
N GLU A 259 -1.37 14.47 7.03
CA GLU A 259 -2.27 14.79 5.89
C GLU A 259 -2.88 13.54 5.19
N GLU A 260 -3.28 12.52 5.96
CA GLU A 260 -3.65 11.19 5.43
C GLU A 260 -4.71 11.26 4.32
N GLU A 261 -5.80 12.01 4.55
CA GLU A 261 -6.88 12.18 3.57
C GLU A 261 -6.38 12.79 2.25
N TRP A 262 -5.39 13.67 2.33
CA TRP A 262 -4.83 14.33 1.16
C TRP A 262 -3.85 13.42 0.40
N ILE A 263 -2.98 12.70 1.12
CA ILE A 263 -2.01 11.77 0.54
C ILE A 263 -2.73 10.57 -0.09
N MET A 264 -3.73 10.01 0.60
CA MET A 264 -4.44 8.79 0.20
C MET A 264 -5.58 9.04 -0.80
N GLN A 265 -5.79 10.29 -1.22
CA GLN A 265 -6.83 10.60 -2.20
C GLN A 265 -6.59 9.85 -3.54
N PRO A 266 -7.65 9.55 -4.31
CA PRO A 266 -7.49 8.92 -5.62
C PRO A 266 -6.61 9.75 -6.57
N GLY A 267 -5.55 9.11 -7.07
CA GLY A 267 -4.58 9.75 -7.96
C GLY A 267 -3.50 10.56 -7.25
N GLY A 268 -3.48 10.55 -5.92
CA GLY A 268 -2.39 11.07 -5.10
C GLY A 268 -2.33 12.60 -4.98
N PRO A 269 -1.45 13.11 -4.09
CA PRO A 269 -1.36 14.53 -3.77
C PRO A 269 -0.50 15.33 -4.75
N LEU A 270 0.19 14.68 -5.68
CA LEU A 270 1.14 15.32 -6.58
C LEU A 270 0.47 15.70 -7.91
N ALA A 271 0.74 16.90 -8.41
CA ALA A 271 0.29 17.34 -9.73
C ALA A 271 1.12 16.66 -10.82
N HIS A 272 0.46 16.00 -11.78
CA HIS A 272 1.09 15.29 -12.89
C HIS A 272 0.15 15.19 -14.10
N LYS A 273 0.71 14.95 -15.30
CA LYS A 273 -0.08 14.83 -16.55
C LYS A 273 -0.58 13.41 -16.86
N CYS A 274 -0.05 12.40 -16.17
CA CYS A 274 -0.38 11.00 -16.43
C CYS A 274 -1.69 10.57 -15.77
N LYS A 275 -2.25 9.44 -16.22
CA LYS A 275 -3.37 8.78 -15.55
C LYS A 275 -3.00 8.19 -14.19
N THR A 276 -1.80 7.61 -14.12
CA THR A 276 -1.24 6.97 -12.93
C THR A 276 0.20 7.41 -12.79
N LEU A 277 0.56 8.00 -11.65
CA LEU A 277 1.91 8.50 -11.40
C LEU A 277 2.88 7.36 -11.09
N ILE A 278 2.51 6.49 -10.16
CA ILE A 278 3.34 5.37 -9.71
C ILE A 278 2.81 4.11 -10.38
N GLN A 279 3.61 3.49 -11.23
CA GLN A 279 3.25 2.26 -11.92
C GLN A 279 4.35 1.21 -11.78
N PRO A 280 4.00 -0.08 -11.93
CA PRO A 280 5.00 -1.13 -11.96
C PRO A 280 6.00 -0.93 -13.10
N SER A 281 7.22 -1.47 -12.94
CA SER A 281 8.22 -1.44 -13.99
C SER A 281 7.69 -2.04 -15.31
N ARG A 282 8.27 -1.60 -16.44
CA ARG A 282 7.89 -2.10 -17.77
C ARG A 282 7.90 -3.63 -17.86
N LEU A 283 8.85 -4.29 -17.19
CA LEU A 283 8.92 -5.75 -17.17
C LEU A 283 7.71 -6.37 -16.48
N ILE A 284 7.30 -5.84 -15.32
CA ILE A 284 6.11 -6.32 -14.59
C ILE A 284 4.86 -6.08 -15.42
N MET A 285 4.72 -4.88 -16.01
CA MET A 285 3.58 -4.52 -16.85
C MET A 285 3.44 -5.45 -18.06
N LEU A 286 4.53 -5.69 -18.81
CA LEU A 286 4.51 -6.58 -19.97
C LEU A 286 4.23 -8.03 -19.57
N THR A 287 4.78 -8.48 -18.44
CA THR A 287 4.53 -9.83 -17.92
C THR A 287 3.06 -10.01 -17.54
N ALA A 288 2.47 -9.04 -16.84
CA ALA A 288 1.06 -9.06 -16.48
C ALA A 288 0.16 -9.04 -17.73
N GLN A 289 0.47 -8.20 -18.72
CA GLN A 289 -0.27 -8.14 -19.98
C GLN A 289 -0.26 -9.49 -20.71
N ARG A 290 0.91 -10.13 -20.83
CA ARG A 290 1.03 -11.45 -21.44
C ARG A 290 0.28 -12.51 -20.65
N PHE A 291 0.36 -12.48 -19.33
CA PHE A 291 -0.40 -13.42 -18.49
C PHE A 291 -1.91 -13.29 -18.71
N VAL A 292 -2.42 -12.06 -18.73
CA VAL A 292 -3.84 -11.78 -19.01
C VAL A 292 -4.23 -12.26 -20.40
N GLN A 293 -3.44 -11.93 -21.43
CA GLN A 293 -3.70 -12.33 -22.81
C GLN A 293 -3.73 -13.86 -22.99
N THR A 294 -2.81 -14.57 -22.35
CA THR A 294 -2.68 -16.02 -22.51
C THR A 294 -3.70 -16.79 -21.69
N PHE A 295 -3.97 -16.39 -20.45
CA PHE A 295 -4.69 -17.23 -19.48
C PHE A 295 -6.06 -16.71 -19.05
N LEU A 296 -6.31 -15.41 -19.13
CA LEU A 296 -7.51 -14.80 -18.55
C LEU A 296 -8.48 -14.23 -19.60
N GLY A 297 -7.94 -13.71 -20.71
CA GLY A 297 -8.73 -12.95 -21.70
C GLY A 297 -9.10 -11.55 -21.22
N GLY A 298 -9.96 -10.85 -21.99
CA GLY A 298 -10.34 -9.46 -21.71
C GLY A 298 -11.37 -9.27 -20.58
N ASN A 299 -12.09 -10.34 -20.22
CA ASN A 299 -13.17 -10.31 -19.24
C ASN A 299 -12.84 -11.27 -18.10
N TYR A 300 -12.23 -10.75 -17.03
CA TYR A 300 -11.87 -11.55 -15.86
C TYR A 300 -12.14 -10.79 -14.56
N ILE A 301 -12.26 -11.54 -13.47
CA ILE A 301 -12.35 -11.01 -12.10
C ILE A 301 -11.08 -11.42 -11.36
N ALA A 302 -10.37 -10.45 -10.76
CA ALA A 302 -9.22 -10.71 -9.91
C ALA A 302 -9.63 -10.63 -8.44
N LEU A 303 -9.39 -11.70 -7.69
CA LEU A 303 -9.65 -11.77 -6.24
C LEU A 303 -8.33 -11.97 -5.50
N HIS A 304 -7.99 -11.06 -4.58
CA HIS A 304 -6.81 -11.19 -3.74
C HIS A 304 -7.17 -11.79 -2.38
N PHE A 305 -6.82 -13.06 -2.18
CA PHE A 305 -7.03 -13.74 -0.90
C PHE A 305 -5.76 -13.72 -0.05
N ARG A 306 -5.77 -12.94 1.03
CA ARG A 306 -4.69 -12.96 2.04
C ARG A 306 -5.06 -13.93 3.16
N ARG A 307 -4.45 -15.11 3.19
CA ARG A 307 -4.75 -16.16 4.19
C ARG A 307 -3.48 -16.43 5.03
N HIS A 308 -3.63 -16.68 6.33
CA HIS A 308 -2.59 -17.09 7.31
C HIS A 308 -1.86 -15.99 8.12
N GLY A 309 -1.45 -14.85 7.53
CA GLY A 309 -0.69 -13.82 8.27
C GLY A 309 -1.52 -12.80 9.07
N PHE A 310 -2.76 -12.54 8.67
CA PHE A 310 -3.59 -11.47 9.24
C PHE A 310 -4.38 -11.88 10.48
N LEU A 311 -4.77 -13.16 10.57
CA LEU A 311 -5.65 -13.70 11.63
C LEU A 311 -4.99 -13.79 13.02
N LYS A 312 -3.72 -13.42 13.16
CA LYS A 312 -2.98 -13.41 14.43
C LYS A 312 -2.85 -12.02 15.08
N PHE A 313 -3.38 -10.98 14.44
CA PHE A 313 -3.29 -9.59 14.91
C PHE A 313 -4.56 -9.09 15.62
N TRP A 314 -5.47 -10.00 15.95
CA TRP A 314 -6.69 -9.74 16.73
C TRP A 314 -6.76 -10.72 17.91
#